data_AF-A0A962AXW2-F1
#
_entry.id   AF-A0A962AXW2-F1
#
_cell.length_a   1.000
_cell.length_b   1.000
_cell.length_c   1.000
_cell.angle_alpha   90.00
_cell.angle_beta   90.00
_cell.angle_gamma   90.00
#
_symmetry.space_group_name_H-M   'P 1'
#
loop_
_entity.id
_entity.type
_entity.pdbx_description
1 polymer ?
#
loop_
_entity_poly.entity_id
_entity_poly.type
_entity_poly.pdbx_seq_one_letter_code
_entity_poly.pdbx_strand_id
1 'polypeptide(L)'
;DASVPKMVLVSPPRAGGAIATRSFIPHRCHQAIGVLGAVSVATACLVPGSVAHDLAVRGCGPERKLSVEHPSGEMTVVAVLDGAGAVVQAAILRTARKLMDGVVFAR
;
A
#
# COMPACT_ATOMS: atom_id res chain seq x y z
N ASP A 1 -8.52 -20.53 10.53
CA ASP A 1 -8.52 -19.25 9.79
C ASP A 1 -7.12 -18.68 9.63
N ALA A 2 -6.68 -18.53 8.38
CA ALA A 2 -5.43 -17.85 8.07
C ALA A 2 -5.69 -16.35 7.88
N SER A 3 -4.74 -15.50 8.28
CA SER A 3 -4.85 -14.05 8.07
C SER A 3 -4.42 -13.60 6.68
N VAL A 4 -4.09 -14.54 5.78
CA VAL A 4 -3.52 -14.32 4.45
C VAL A 4 -4.19 -15.21 3.40
N PRO A 5 -4.18 -14.80 2.11
CA PRO A 5 -3.68 -13.53 1.59
C PRO A 5 -4.57 -12.33 1.99
N LYS A 6 -4.04 -11.11 1.86
CA LYS A 6 -4.88 -9.90 1.96
C LYS A 6 -5.56 -9.72 0.60
N MET A 7 -6.88 -9.57 0.60
CA MET A 7 -7.62 -9.29 -0.64
C MET A 7 -7.73 -7.79 -0.82
N VAL A 8 -7.25 -7.24 -1.94
CA VAL A 8 -7.32 -5.81 -2.21
C VAL A 8 -8.07 -5.55 -3.50
N LEU A 9 -9.22 -4.88 -3.37
CA LEU A 9 -9.96 -4.36 -4.51
C LEU A 9 -9.35 -3.02 -4.92
N VAL A 10 -9.16 -2.82 -6.22
CA VAL A 10 -8.54 -1.62 -6.78
C VAL A 10 -9.45 -0.93 -7.80
N SER A 11 -9.30 0.38 -7.93
CA SER A 11 -10.00 1.23 -8.92
C SER A 11 -9.12 2.42 -9.29
N PRO A 12 -9.43 3.16 -10.37
CA PRO A 12 -8.77 4.43 -10.65
C PRO A 12 -8.82 5.39 -9.43
N PRO A 13 -7.79 6.22 -9.22
CA PRO A 13 -7.75 7.18 -8.11
C PRO A 13 -8.86 8.23 -8.24
N ARG A 14 -9.32 8.76 -7.11
CA ARG A 14 -10.41 9.75 -7.05
C ARG A 14 -9.99 11.10 -6.46
N ALA A 15 -8.88 11.15 -5.75
CA ALA A 15 -8.37 12.32 -5.04
C ALA A 15 -6.98 12.74 -5.55
N GLY A 16 -6.63 12.37 -6.79
CA GLY A 16 -5.35 12.70 -7.41
C GLY A 16 -4.19 11.81 -6.98
N GLY A 17 -4.47 10.70 -6.27
CA GLY A 17 -3.45 9.69 -5.96
C GLY A 17 -3.06 8.84 -7.16
N ALA A 18 -2.29 7.79 -6.91
CA ALA A 18 -1.87 6.83 -7.91
C ALA A 18 -2.94 5.75 -8.18
N ILE A 19 -3.60 5.25 -7.14
CA ILE A 19 -4.63 4.22 -7.24
C ILE A 19 -5.52 4.24 -5.99
N ALA A 20 -6.80 3.86 -6.13
CA ALA A 20 -7.71 3.73 -5.00
C ALA A 20 -7.90 2.27 -4.58
N THR A 21 -8.00 2.03 -3.27
CA THR A 21 -8.01 0.68 -2.71
C THR A 21 -9.11 0.43 -1.67
N ARG A 22 -9.53 -0.83 -1.55
CA ARG A 22 -10.24 -1.40 -0.39
C ARG A 22 -9.58 -2.72 -0.03
N SER A 23 -8.88 -2.75 1.11
CA SER A 23 -8.14 -3.93 1.58
C SER A 23 -8.93 -4.70 2.63
N PHE A 24 -9.03 -6.02 2.48
CA PHE A 24 -9.66 -6.94 3.41
C PHE A 24 -8.60 -7.77 4.16
N ILE A 25 -8.82 -7.97 5.46
CA ILE A 25 -7.85 -8.62 6.37
C ILE A 25 -8.37 -9.85 7.15
N PRO A 26 -8.73 -10.97 6.51
CA PRO A 26 -9.30 -11.13 5.17
C PRO A 26 -10.83 -11.01 5.18
N HIS A 27 -11.47 -11.04 6.35
CA HIS A 27 -12.94 -11.03 6.50
C HIS A 27 -13.52 -9.64 6.78
N ARG A 28 -12.69 -8.67 7.17
CA ARG A 28 -13.10 -7.29 7.44
C ARG A 28 -12.37 -6.35 6.52
N CYS A 29 -13.09 -5.34 6.01
CA CYS A 29 -12.47 -4.23 5.32
C CYS A 29 -11.64 -3.42 6.33
N HIS A 30 -10.39 -3.17 5.97
CA HIS A 30 -9.49 -2.29 6.70
C HIS A 30 -9.99 -0.84 6.52
N GLN A 31 -10.01 -0.05 7.60
CA GLN A 31 -10.47 1.35 7.56
C GLN A 31 -9.52 2.26 6.77
N ALA A 32 -8.24 1.89 6.75
CA ALA A 32 -7.20 2.48 5.90
C ALA A 32 -6.62 1.40 4.96
N ILE A 33 -5.30 1.23 4.93
CA ILE A 33 -4.60 0.09 4.34
C ILE A 33 -3.41 -0.30 5.24
N GLY A 34 -3.06 -1.59 5.27
CA GLY A 34 -1.84 -2.05 5.95
C GLY A 34 -0.59 -1.64 5.18
N VAL A 35 0.51 -1.32 5.89
CA VAL A 35 1.77 -0.82 5.29
C VAL A 35 2.26 -1.70 4.15
N LEU A 36 2.44 -3.00 4.39
CA LEU A 36 2.89 -3.93 3.36
C LEU A 36 1.82 -4.18 2.28
N GLY A 37 0.53 -4.01 2.61
CA GLY A 37 -0.54 -4.05 1.61
C GLY A 37 -0.45 -2.90 0.62
N ALA A 38 -0.14 -1.68 1.10
CA ALA A 38 0.12 -0.53 0.24
C ALA A 38 1.36 -0.74 -0.63
N VAL A 39 2.46 -1.28 -0.07
CA VAL A 39 3.65 -1.64 -0.85
C VAL A 39 3.30 -2.66 -1.94
N SER A 40 2.58 -3.74 -1.62
CA SER A 40 2.18 -4.74 -2.62
C SER A 40 1.35 -4.16 -3.75
N VAL A 41 0.38 -3.29 -3.44
CA VAL A 41 -0.42 -2.60 -4.46
C VAL A 41 0.43 -1.65 -5.29
N ALA A 42 1.28 -0.84 -4.66
CA ALA A 42 2.18 0.08 -5.34
C ALA A 42 3.13 -0.67 -6.29
N THR A 43 3.69 -1.80 -5.85
CA THR A 43 4.49 -2.69 -6.71
C THR A 43 3.65 -3.23 -7.86
N ALA A 44 2.43 -3.70 -7.62
CA ALA A 44 1.55 -4.19 -8.67
C ALA A 44 1.24 -3.09 -9.72
N CYS A 45 1.07 -1.83 -9.30
CA CYS A 45 0.89 -0.71 -10.23
C CYS A 45 2.07 -0.59 -11.21
N LEU A 46 3.30 -0.96 -10.80
CA LEU A 46 4.49 -0.85 -11.63
C LEU A 46 4.78 -2.09 -12.47
N VAL A 47 4.09 -3.21 -12.24
CA VAL A 47 4.26 -4.45 -13.01
C VAL A 47 3.39 -4.43 -14.26
N PRO A 48 3.96 -4.41 -15.48
CA PRO A 48 3.19 -4.43 -16.72
C PRO A 48 2.25 -5.65 -16.78
N GLY A 49 1.01 -5.43 -17.22
CA GLY A 49 -0.02 -6.47 -17.33
C GLY A 49 -0.74 -6.86 -16.04
N SER A 50 -0.40 -6.25 -14.90
CA SER A 50 -1.19 -6.42 -13.68
C SER A 50 -2.50 -5.62 -13.76
N VAL A 51 -3.55 -6.09 -13.07
CA VAL A 51 -4.83 -5.36 -12.99
C VAL A 51 -4.65 -3.94 -12.41
N ALA A 52 -3.70 -3.76 -11.49
CA ALA A 52 -3.42 -2.45 -10.91
C ALA A 52 -2.66 -1.54 -11.88
N HIS A 53 -1.85 -2.10 -12.77
CA HIS A 53 -1.07 -1.35 -13.75
C HIS A 53 -1.97 -0.49 -14.62
N ASP A 54 -3.02 -1.07 -15.18
CA ASP A 54 -3.89 -0.40 -16.16
C ASP A 54 -4.77 0.70 -15.53
N LEU A 55 -4.98 0.63 -14.22
CA LEU A 55 -5.81 1.59 -13.48
C LEU A 55 -5.00 2.71 -12.83
N ALA A 56 -3.67 2.54 -12.69
CA ALA A 56 -2.84 3.40 -11.88
C ALA A 56 -2.28 4.61 -12.64
N VAL A 57 -2.27 5.76 -11.97
CA VAL A 57 -1.45 6.92 -12.33
C VAL A 57 -0.07 6.74 -11.70
N ARG A 58 0.89 6.24 -12.49
CA ARG A 58 2.18 5.74 -11.94
C ARG A 58 3.25 6.82 -11.83
N GLY A 59 3.22 7.84 -12.68
CA GLY A 59 4.36 8.77 -12.85
C GLY A 59 5.53 8.15 -13.62
N CYS A 60 6.65 8.87 -13.68
CA CYS A 60 7.83 8.55 -14.52
C CYS A 60 9.17 8.68 -13.75
N GLY A 61 10.29 8.19 -14.33
CA GLY A 61 11.65 8.21 -13.74
C GLY A 61 12.18 6.86 -13.23
N PRO A 62 13.21 6.83 -12.38
CA PRO A 62 13.63 5.65 -11.62
C PRO A 62 13.02 5.59 -10.20
N GLU A 63 12.58 6.72 -9.65
CA GLU A 63 11.83 6.81 -8.39
C GLU A 63 10.34 7.08 -8.69
N ARG A 64 9.44 6.44 -7.96
CA ARG A 64 7.98 6.60 -8.09
C ARG A 64 7.39 6.94 -6.73
N LYS A 65 6.61 8.01 -6.67
CA LYS A 65 5.80 8.36 -5.49
C LYS A 65 4.36 7.96 -5.78
N LEU A 66 3.95 6.82 -5.24
CA LEU A 66 2.64 6.23 -5.48
C LEU A 66 1.77 6.49 -4.27
N SER A 67 0.88 7.47 -4.38
CA SER A 67 -0.14 7.76 -3.36
C SER A 67 -1.25 6.71 -3.45
N VAL A 68 -1.29 5.79 -2.49
CA VAL A 68 -2.28 4.71 -2.45
C VAL A 68 -3.48 5.16 -1.63
N GLU A 69 -4.57 5.54 -2.29
CA GLU A 69 -5.79 6.01 -1.64
C GLU A 69 -6.50 4.85 -0.94
N HIS A 70 -7.03 5.14 0.24
CA HIS A 70 -7.77 4.21 1.10
C HIS A 70 -8.94 4.96 1.77
N PRO A 71 -9.87 4.28 2.49
CA PRO A 71 -11.11 4.94 2.94
C PRO A 71 -10.89 6.19 3.81
N SER A 72 -9.83 6.22 4.62
CA SER A 72 -9.51 7.34 5.51
C SER A 72 -8.44 8.31 4.99
N GLY A 73 -8.09 8.31 3.70
CA GLY A 73 -7.04 9.18 3.14
C GLY A 73 -6.14 8.47 2.14
N GLU A 74 -4.83 8.64 2.26
CA GLU A 74 -3.85 7.98 1.40
C GLU A 74 -2.57 7.59 2.16
N MET A 75 -1.84 6.63 1.61
CA MET A 75 -0.49 6.29 2.05
C MET A 75 0.46 6.33 0.84
N THR A 76 1.40 7.27 0.86
CA THR A 76 2.41 7.38 -0.19
C THR A 76 3.50 6.33 0.00
N VAL A 77 3.73 5.56 -1.05
CA VAL A 77 4.84 4.62 -1.20
C VAL A 77 5.86 5.21 -2.16
N VAL A 78 7.11 5.35 -1.72
CA VAL A 78 8.22 5.73 -2.59
C VAL A 78 8.91 4.45 -3.06
N ALA A 79 8.74 4.09 -4.32
CA ALA A 79 9.34 2.91 -4.94
C ALA A 79 10.54 3.31 -5.81
N VAL A 80 11.65 2.61 -5.70
CA VAL A 80 12.82 2.76 -6.57
C VAL A 80 12.90 1.56 -7.50
N LEU A 81 13.07 1.83 -8.79
CA LEU A 81 13.17 0.84 -9.85
C LEU A 81 14.63 0.71 -10.30
N ASP A 82 15.04 -0.51 -10.65
CA ASP A 82 16.28 -0.74 -11.37
C ASP A 82 16.14 -0.46 -12.89
N GLY A 83 17.21 -0.70 -13.65
CA GLY A 83 17.22 -0.53 -15.10
C GLY A 83 16.30 -1.47 -15.88
N ALA A 84 15.86 -2.58 -15.27
CA ALA A 84 14.90 -3.52 -15.83
C ALA A 84 13.45 -3.17 -15.46
N GLY A 85 13.23 -2.15 -14.62
CA GLY A 85 11.92 -1.74 -14.13
C GLY A 85 11.42 -2.57 -12.94
N ALA A 86 12.27 -3.38 -12.30
CA ALA A 86 11.92 -4.10 -11.09
C ALA A 86 12.02 -3.18 -9.86
N VAL A 87 11.07 -3.30 -8.94
CA VAL A 87 11.09 -2.54 -7.68
C VAL A 87 12.15 -3.14 -6.76
N VAL A 88 13.23 -2.39 -6.51
CA VAL A 88 14.35 -2.80 -5.65
C VAL A 88 14.29 -2.19 -4.25
N GLN A 89 13.52 -1.12 -4.07
CA GLN A 89 13.31 -0.49 -2.77
C GLN A 89 11.90 0.08 -2.67
N ALA A 90 11.31 0.02 -1.46
CA ALA A 90 10.09 0.71 -1.11
C ALA A 90 10.26 1.41 0.24
N ALA A 91 9.90 2.69 0.31
CA ALA A 91 9.95 3.49 1.53
C ALA A 91 8.59 4.13 1.82
N ILE A 92 8.23 4.20 3.11
CA ILE A 92 6.99 4.79 3.62
C ILE A 92 7.32 5.57 4.88
N LEU A 93 6.77 6.78 5.00
CA LEU A 93 6.86 7.57 6.23
C LEU A 93 5.83 7.07 7.25
N ARG A 94 6.27 6.78 8.48
CA ARG A 94 5.40 6.42 9.60
C ARG A 94 5.85 7.14 10.87
N THR A 95 4.92 7.34 11.78
CA THR A 95 5.17 7.88 13.12
C THR A 95 4.89 6.83 14.19
N ALA A 96 5.55 6.93 15.34
CA ALA A 96 5.29 6.09 16.51
C ALA A 96 5.25 6.96 17.78
N ARG A 97 4.49 6.52 18.79
CA ARG A 97 4.41 7.16 20.11
C ARG A 97 4.29 6.08 21.19
N LYS A 98 5.16 6.10 22.20
CA LYS A 98 5.03 5.20 23.36
C LYS A 98 3.74 5.55 24.13
N LEU A 99 2.84 4.58 24.29
CA LEU A 99 1.56 4.78 24.98
C LEU A 99 1.59 4.30 26.43
N MET A 100 2.33 3.22 26.71
CA MET A 100 2.43 2.62 28.04
C MET A 100 3.82 2.00 28.21
N ASP A 101 4.28 1.96 29.46
CA ASP A 101 5.49 1.28 29.90
C ASP A 101 5.17 0.62 31.26
N GLY A 102 5.35 -0.69 31.38
CA GLY A 102 4.88 -1.44 32.55
C GLY A 102 4.82 -2.95 32.33
N VAL A 103 4.11 -3.67 33.22
CA VAL A 103 4.03 -5.14 33.24
C VAL A 103 2.57 -5.59 33.06
N VAL A 104 2.34 -6.54 32.15
CA VAL A 104 1.02 -7.16 31.91
C VAL A 104 0.93 -8.46 32.71
N PHE A 105 -0.18 -8.67 33.42
CA PHE A 105 -0.47 -9.90 34.16
C PHE A 105 -1.65 -10.63 33.51
N ALA A 106 -1.47 -11.92 33.20
CA ALA A 106 -2.55 -12.78 32.72
C ALA A 106 -3.44 -13.24 33.89
N ARG A 107 -4.67 -13.67 33.58
CA ARG A 107 -5.54 -14.38 34.52
C ARG A 107 -5.22 -15.87 34.52
#